data_AF-A0A8T6W938-F1
#
_entry.id   AF-A0A8T6W938-F1
#
_cell.length_a   1.000
_cell.length_b   1.000
_cell.length_c   1.000
_cell.angle_alpha   90.00
_cell.angle_beta   90.00
_cell.angle_gamma   90.00
#
_symmetry.space_group_name_H-M   'P 1'
#
loop_
_entity.id
_entity.type
_entity.pdbx_description
1 polymer ?
#
loop_
_entity_poly.entity_id
_entity_poly.type
_entity_poly.pdbx_seq_one_letter_code
_entity_poly.pdbx_strand_id
1 'polypeptide(L)'
;MGISQRRRRYALAYLPLYLACYQTELKKRYVLYPPSIAGSMGMLTKFKHVFGVAKIKSLLQHRSKSITSLLNQLLTVVEHNPVFGKEISDAGVKANISRTKESRKRINIGLEGLKSEGWISESEFQAFSELLIKT
;
A
#
# COMPACT_ATOMS: atom_id res chain seq x y z
N MET A 1 -26.23 -29.03 33.09
CA MET A 1 -24.90 -28.40 32.95
C MET A 1 -25.00 -27.28 31.91
N GLY A 2 -24.97 -26.01 32.34
CA GLY A 2 -25.11 -24.86 31.45
C GLY A 2 -23.74 -24.31 31.04
N ILE A 3 -23.43 -24.36 29.75
CA ILE A 3 -22.17 -23.81 29.21
C ILE A 3 -22.32 -22.29 29.24
N SER A 4 -21.63 -21.62 30.16
CA SER A 4 -21.52 -20.16 30.19
C SER A 4 -20.88 -19.68 28.88
N GLN A 5 -21.69 -19.23 27.92
CA GLN A 5 -21.21 -18.53 26.73
C GLN A 5 -20.60 -17.19 27.14
N ARG A 6 -19.28 -17.20 27.36
CA ARG A 6 -18.48 -16.00 27.60
C ARG A 6 -18.45 -15.21 26.28
N ARG A 7 -19.38 -14.26 26.10
CA ARG A 7 -19.36 -13.32 24.97
C ARG A 7 -17.98 -12.66 24.90
N ARG A 8 -17.14 -13.09 23.96
CA ARG A 8 -15.85 -12.42 23.68
C ARG A 8 -16.18 -11.01 23.22
N ARG A 9 -15.78 -9.99 23.98
CA ARG A 9 -15.78 -8.61 23.51
C ARG A 9 -14.67 -8.51 22.46
N TYR A 10 -15.06 -8.48 21.18
CA TYR A 10 -14.13 -8.25 20.09
C TYR A 10 -13.72 -6.78 20.10
N ALA A 11 -12.43 -6.51 20.19
CA ALA A 11 -11.90 -5.18 19.93
C ALA A 11 -11.75 -5.01 18.41
N LEU A 12 -12.47 -4.06 17.83
CA LEU A 12 -12.29 -3.66 16.44
C LEU A 12 -11.07 -2.75 16.35
N ALA A 13 -10.02 -3.22 15.66
CA ALA A 13 -8.84 -2.42 15.34
C ALA A 13 -8.92 -1.96 13.89
N TYR A 14 -9.01 -0.65 13.68
CA TYR A 14 -8.93 -0.06 12.34
C TYR A 14 -7.47 0.12 11.96
N LEU A 15 -7.04 -0.60 10.93
CA LEU A 15 -5.65 -0.65 10.53
C LEU A 15 -5.51 -0.24 9.06
N PRO A 16 -4.80 0.87 8.76
CA PRO A 16 -4.62 1.31 7.39
C PRO A 16 -3.63 0.41 6.67
N LEU A 17 -4.06 -0.19 5.56
CA LEU A 17 -3.23 -0.98 4.66
C LEU A 17 -3.46 -0.52 3.22
N TYR A 18 -2.48 -0.73 2.37
CA TYR A 18 -2.60 -0.46 0.94
C TYR A 18 -2.45 -1.76 0.16
N LEU A 19 -3.40 -2.02 -0.74
CA LEU A 19 -3.37 -3.14 -1.67
C LEU A 19 -3.16 -2.59 -3.07
N ALA A 20 -2.12 -3.06 -3.75
CA ALA A 20 -1.87 -2.76 -5.15
C ALA A 20 -2.12 -4.02 -5.99
N CYS A 21 -2.78 -3.85 -7.14
CA CYS A 21 -2.95 -4.91 -8.13
C CYS A 21 -2.20 -4.52 -9.41
N TYR A 22 -1.19 -5.30 -9.76
CA TYR A 22 -0.50 -5.19 -11.04
C TYR A 22 -1.13 -6.19 -11.99
N GLN A 23 -1.75 -5.69 -13.06
CA GLN A 23 -2.41 -6.54 -14.05
C GLN A 23 -1.63 -6.48 -15.37
N THR A 24 -1.28 -7.64 -15.89
CA THR A 24 -0.98 -7.86 -17.31
C THR A 24 -2.18 -8.56 -17.96
N GLU A 25 -2.22 -8.64 -19.28
CA GLU A 25 -3.36 -9.19 -20.04
C GLU A 25 -3.81 -10.57 -19.54
N LEU A 26 -2.88 -11.40 -19.06
CA LEU A 26 -3.14 -12.79 -18.65
C LEU A 26 -3.04 -13.03 -17.14
N LYS A 27 -2.48 -12.10 -16.36
CA LYS A 27 -2.19 -12.33 -14.93
C LYS A 27 -2.39 -11.08 -14.09
N LYS A 28 -3.02 -11.26 -12.93
CA LYS A 28 -3.07 -10.28 -11.85
C LYS A 28 -2.08 -10.69 -10.76
N ARG A 29 -1.30 -9.73 -10.28
CA ARG A 29 -0.41 -9.88 -9.15
C ARG A 29 -0.78 -8.87 -8.09
N TYR A 30 -1.23 -9.36 -6.94
CA TYR A 30 -1.52 -8.51 -5.80
C TYR A 30 -0.27 -8.33 -4.95
N VAL A 31 -0.06 -7.09 -4.48
CA VAL A 31 1.00 -6.73 -3.54
C VAL A 31 0.35 -5.95 -2.42
N LEU A 32 0.55 -6.42 -1.19
CA LEU A 32 0.06 -5.76 0.00
C LEU A 32 1.21 -5.01 0.68
N TYR A 33 0.96 -3.74 0.97
CA TYR A 33 1.84 -2.90 1.76
C TYR A 33 1.27 -2.81 3.18
N PRO A 34 1.90 -3.48 4.16
CA PRO A 34 1.38 -3.52 5.51
C PRO A 34 1.58 -2.16 6.20
N PRO A 35 0.85 -1.91 7.30
CA PRO A 35 1.04 -0.71 8.09
C PRO A 35 2.48 -0.62 8.54
N SER A 36 3.15 0.43 8.10
CA SER A 36 4.59 0.59 8.26
C SER A 36 4.91 1.99 8.77
N ILE A 37 6.02 2.09 9.49
CA ILE A 37 6.58 3.36 9.97
C ILE A 37 7.75 3.71 9.04
N ALA A 38 7.82 4.97 8.62
CA ALA A 38 8.95 5.47 7.85
C ALA A 38 10.21 5.48 8.72
N GLY A 39 11.31 4.91 8.21
CA GLY A 39 12.61 4.88 8.87
C GLY A 39 13.17 6.28 9.11
N SER A 40 13.98 6.42 10.15
CA SER A 40 14.50 7.72 10.62
C SER A 40 15.43 8.44 9.62
N MET A 41 15.59 9.74 9.84
CA MET A 41 16.36 10.70 9.02
C MET A 41 17.80 10.27 8.68
N GLY A 42 18.45 9.45 9.52
CA GLY A 42 19.79 8.90 9.27
C GLY A 42 19.86 7.84 8.17
N MET A 43 18.72 7.25 7.79
CA MET A 43 18.63 6.46 6.56
C MET A 43 18.50 7.37 5.33
N LEU A 44 17.83 8.52 5.42
CA LEU A 44 17.58 9.41 4.27
C LEU A 44 18.90 9.93 3.65
N THR A 45 19.93 10.20 4.46
CA THR A 45 21.25 10.66 3.97
C THR A 45 22.02 9.59 3.18
N LYS A 46 21.81 8.30 3.46
CA LYS A 46 22.44 7.17 2.73
C LYS A 46 21.75 6.82 1.40
N PHE A 47 20.61 7.46 1.14
CA PHE A 47 19.75 7.16 -0.01
C PHE A 47 19.90 8.14 -1.16
N LYS A 48 20.42 9.36 -0.90
CA LYS A 48 20.68 10.38 -1.93
C LYS A 48 21.56 9.91 -3.10
N HIS A 49 22.25 8.78 -2.97
CA HIS A 49 23.25 8.35 -3.94
C HIS A 49 22.90 7.12 -4.79
N VAL A 50 21.92 6.28 -4.43
CA VAL A 50 21.57 5.09 -5.24
C VAL A 50 20.11 4.68 -5.02
N PHE A 51 19.25 4.97 -5.99
CA PHE A 51 17.83 4.58 -6.01
C PHE A 51 17.65 3.13 -6.49
N GLY A 52 17.95 2.17 -5.62
CA GLY A 52 17.59 0.77 -5.84
C GLY A 52 16.23 0.42 -5.20
N VAL A 53 15.41 -0.39 -5.88
CA VAL A 53 14.13 -0.92 -5.35
C VAL A 53 14.28 -1.59 -3.97
N ALA A 54 15.43 -2.22 -3.72
CA ALA A 54 15.76 -2.85 -2.43
C ALA A 54 15.88 -1.83 -1.28
N LYS A 55 16.36 -0.62 -1.58
CA LYS A 55 16.52 0.45 -0.59
C LYS A 55 15.16 1.02 -0.18
N ILE A 56 14.22 1.22 -1.12
CA ILE A 56 12.87 1.76 -0.83
C ILE A 56 12.11 0.86 0.17
N LYS A 57 12.22 -0.47 0.04
CA LYS A 57 11.59 -1.40 1.00
C LYS A 57 12.11 -1.23 2.43
N SER A 58 13.38 -0.87 2.61
CA SER A 58 13.94 -0.65 3.94
C SER A 58 13.46 0.65 4.60
N LEU A 59 12.93 1.61 3.82
CA LEU A 59 12.32 2.84 4.36
C LEU A 59 11.04 2.54 5.14
N LEU A 60 10.34 1.46 4.83
CA LEU A 60 9.07 1.10 5.47
C LEU A 60 9.30 -0.09 6.40
N GLN A 61 9.43 0.19 7.69
CA GLN A 61 9.52 -0.87 8.68
C GLN A 61 8.12 -1.31 9.11
N HIS A 62 7.84 -2.61 9.01
CA HIS A 62 6.56 -3.17 9.41
C HIS A 62 6.28 -2.87 10.88
N ARG A 63 5.10 -2.30 11.15
CA ARG A 63 4.68 -1.99 12.51
C ARG A 63 4.44 -3.24 13.36
N SER A 64 4.04 -4.34 12.71
CA SER A 64 3.79 -5.63 13.36
C SER A 64 4.03 -6.78 12.40
N LYS A 65 4.92 -7.71 12.79
CA LYS A 65 5.22 -8.91 12.00
C LYS A 65 4.01 -9.84 11.89
N SER A 66 3.25 -10.01 12.97
CA SER A 66 2.08 -10.89 13.00
C SER A 66 0.99 -10.41 12.06
N ILE A 67 0.76 -9.09 12.02
CA ILE A 67 -0.20 -8.49 11.09
C ILE A 67 0.28 -8.68 9.65
N THR A 68 1.55 -8.40 9.36
CA THR A 68 2.09 -8.64 8.01
C THR A 68 1.94 -10.10 7.57
N SER A 69 2.18 -11.05 8.47
CA SER A 69 1.99 -12.47 8.18
C SER A 69 0.54 -12.82 7.85
N LEU A 70 -0.42 -12.32 8.64
CA LEU A 70 -1.86 -12.51 8.38
C LEU A 70 -2.27 -11.87 7.05
N LEU A 71 -1.78 -10.68 6.75
CA LEU A 71 -2.06 -10.00 5.49
C LEU A 71 -1.41 -10.68 4.28
N ASN A 72 -0.27 -11.35 4.45
CA ASN A 72 0.31 -12.14 3.38
C ASN A 72 -0.50 -13.41 3.09
N GLN A 73 -1.10 -14.04 4.10
CA GLN A 73 -2.01 -15.17 3.90
C GLN A 73 -3.27 -14.76 3.12
N LEU A 74 -3.76 -13.53 3.30
CA LEU A 74 -4.85 -12.98 2.52
C LEU A 74 -4.55 -13.03 1.01
N LEU A 75 -3.31 -12.71 0.60
CA LEU A 75 -2.90 -12.76 -0.80
C LEU A 75 -3.01 -14.18 -1.37
N THR A 76 -2.63 -15.19 -0.59
CA THR A 76 -2.79 -16.59 -0.99
C THR A 76 -4.25 -16.94 -1.22
N VAL A 77 -5.17 -16.48 -0.35
CA VAL A 77 -6.61 -16.73 -0.53
C VAL A 77 -7.16 -16.02 -1.78
N VAL A 78 -6.72 -14.78 -2.03
CA VAL A 78 -7.11 -14.02 -3.24
C VAL A 78 -6.68 -14.73 -4.52
N GLU A 79 -5.49 -15.36 -4.53
CA GLU A 79 -4.98 -16.08 -5.70
C GLU A 79 -5.71 -17.41 -5.95
N HIS A 80 -6.07 -18.15 -4.89
CA HIS A 80 -6.67 -19.48 -5.02
C HIS A 80 -8.21 -19.44 -5.16
N ASN A 81 -8.86 -18.38 -4.71
CA ASN A 81 -10.32 -18.24 -4.78
C ASN A 81 -10.71 -17.08 -5.73
N PRO A 82 -11.15 -17.40 -6.98
CA PRO A 82 -11.47 -16.38 -7.97
C PRO A 82 -12.70 -15.52 -7.59
N VAL A 83 -13.65 -16.07 -6.83
CA VAL A 83 -14.82 -15.32 -6.34
C VAL A 83 -14.36 -14.25 -5.36
N PHE A 84 -13.54 -14.66 -4.38
CA PHE A 84 -12.98 -13.73 -3.40
C PHE A 84 -12.06 -12.68 -4.05
N GLY A 85 -11.24 -13.10 -5.02
CA GLY A 85 -10.39 -12.17 -5.76
C GLY A 85 -11.17 -11.12 -6.55
N LYS A 86 -12.34 -11.48 -7.09
CA LYS A 86 -13.25 -10.52 -7.72
C LYS A 86 -13.83 -9.52 -6.71
N GLU A 87 -14.32 -9.99 -5.56
CA GLU A 87 -14.84 -9.11 -4.49
C GLU A 87 -13.78 -8.11 -4.00
N ILE A 88 -12.54 -8.56 -3.82
CA ILE A 88 -11.41 -7.70 -3.44
C ILE A 88 -11.10 -6.67 -4.53
N SER A 89 -11.13 -7.08 -5.80
CA SER A 89 -10.95 -6.17 -6.93
C SER A 89 -12.03 -5.09 -6.96
N ASP A 90 -13.30 -5.47 -6.83
CA ASP A 90 -14.43 -4.55 -6.87
C ASP A 90 -14.40 -3.58 -5.67
N ALA A 91 -14.09 -4.09 -4.48
CA ALA A 91 -13.87 -3.26 -3.29
C ALA A 91 -12.70 -2.29 -3.47
N GLY A 92 -11.58 -2.76 -4.05
CA GLY A 92 -10.40 -1.94 -4.35
C GLY A 92 -10.71 -0.82 -5.35
N VAL A 93 -11.49 -1.09 -6.39
CA VAL A 93 -11.93 -0.08 -7.37
C VAL A 93 -12.84 0.98 -6.72
N LYS A 94 -13.70 0.56 -5.79
CA LYS A 94 -14.57 1.47 -5.01
C LYS A 94 -13.78 2.32 -4.01
N ALA A 95 -12.77 1.75 -3.37
CA ALA A 95 -11.94 2.39 -2.36
C ALA A 95 -10.64 3.00 -2.92
N ASN A 96 -10.50 3.08 -4.25
CA ASN A 96 -9.27 3.54 -4.88
C ASN A 96 -8.97 4.98 -4.49
N ILE A 97 -7.87 5.16 -3.76
CA ILE A 97 -7.43 6.47 -3.26
C ILE A 97 -7.17 7.45 -4.40
N SER A 98 -6.75 7.01 -5.58
CA SER A 98 -6.42 7.90 -6.70
C SER A 98 -7.65 8.44 -7.45
N ARG A 99 -8.87 7.99 -7.12
CA ARG A 99 -10.07 8.39 -7.87
C ARG A 99 -10.61 9.77 -7.52
N THR A 100 -10.44 10.25 -6.28
CA THR A 100 -11.03 11.54 -5.88
C THR A 100 -10.11 12.70 -6.20
N LYS A 101 -10.69 13.86 -6.56
CA LYS A 101 -9.93 15.09 -6.82
C LYS A 101 -9.08 15.51 -5.60
N GLU A 102 -9.64 15.36 -4.41
CA GLU A 102 -8.95 15.68 -3.14
C GLU A 102 -7.72 14.79 -2.91
N SER A 103 -7.86 13.48 -3.13
CA SER A 103 -6.73 12.57 -3.00
C SER A 103 -5.67 12.83 -4.06
N ARG A 104 -6.05 13.10 -5.32
CA ARG A 104 -5.08 13.47 -6.36
C ARG A 104 -4.30 14.72 -5.98
N LYS A 105 -4.97 15.75 -5.44
CA LYS A 105 -4.30 16.96 -4.94
C LYS A 105 -3.31 16.63 -3.82
N ARG A 106 -3.70 15.80 -2.85
CA ARG A 106 -2.82 15.37 -1.75
C ARG A 106 -1.62 14.55 -2.26
N ILE A 107 -1.84 13.66 -3.21
CA ILE A 107 -0.76 12.88 -3.84
C ILE A 107 0.19 13.83 -4.58
N ASN A 108 -0.32 14.81 -5.32
CA ASN A 108 0.51 15.76 -6.05
C ASN A 108 1.38 16.61 -5.11
N ILE A 109 0.82 17.11 -4.00
CA ILE A 109 1.58 17.81 -2.96
C ILE A 109 2.71 16.91 -2.41
N GLY A 110 2.42 15.63 -2.18
CA GLY A 110 3.43 14.66 -1.76
C GLY A 110 4.54 14.46 -2.79
N LEU A 111 4.18 14.36 -4.08
CA LEU A 111 5.13 14.24 -5.18
C LEU A 111 6.02 15.48 -5.35
N GLU A 112 5.45 16.69 -5.20
CA GLU A 112 6.20 17.95 -5.17
C GLU A 112 7.22 17.98 -4.03
N GLY A 113 6.80 17.53 -2.83
CA GLY A 113 7.70 17.37 -1.68
C GLY A 113 8.87 16.42 -1.99
N LEU A 114 8.56 15.23 -2.52
CA LEU A 114 9.57 14.24 -2.92
C LEU A 114 10.54 14.80 -3.96
N LYS A 115 10.05 15.54 -4.97
CA LYS A 115 10.89 16.21 -5.96
C LYS A 115 11.80 17.25 -5.31
N SER A 116 11.25 18.11 -4.45
CA SER A 116 12.01 19.20 -3.78
C SER A 116 13.14 18.67 -2.89
N GLU A 117 12.93 17.50 -2.28
CA GLU A 117 13.92 16.80 -1.47
C GLU A 117 14.92 15.98 -2.31
N GLY A 118 14.72 15.90 -3.62
CA GLY A 118 15.58 15.16 -4.56
C GLY A 118 15.33 13.65 -4.59
N TRP A 119 14.15 13.18 -4.16
CA TRP A 119 13.78 11.76 -4.20
C TRP A 119 13.41 11.25 -5.58
N ILE A 120 12.90 12.14 -6.42
CA ILE A 120 12.49 11.83 -7.78
C ILE A 120 13.00 12.94 -8.69
N SER A 121 13.37 12.56 -9.90
CA SER A 121 13.75 13.50 -10.96
C SER A 121 12.55 14.28 -11.48
N GLU A 122 12.81 15.36 -12.21
CA GLU A 122 11.76 16.12 -12.92
C GLU A 122 10.98 15.25 -13.89
N SER A 123 11.67 14.36 -14.62
CA SER A 123 11.04 13.46 -15.58
C SER A 123 10.13 12.43 -14.91
N GLU A 124 10.54 11.89 -13.76
CA GLU A 124 9.70 11.00 -12.96
C GLU A 124 8.48 11.72 -12.39
N PHE A 125 8.65 12.95 -11.89
CA PHE A 125 7.55 13.79 -11.40
C PHE A 125 6.50 14.04 -12.49
N GLN A 126 6.92 14.37 -13.71
CA GLN A 126 6.02 14.59 -14.85
C GLN A 126 5.29 13.30 -15.22
N ALA A 127 6.00 12.18 -15.31
CA ALA A 127 5.41 10.88 -15.62
C ALA A 127 4.34 10.47 -14.59
N PHE A 128 4.61 10.64 -13.30
CA PHE A 128 3.64 10.32 -12.24
C PHE A 128 2.43 11.27 -12.26
N SER A 129 2.65 12.56 -12.51
CA SER A 129 1.58 13.55 -12.59
C SER A 129 0.63 13.27 -13.75
N GLU A 130 1.15 12.89 -14.91
CA GLU A 130 0.32 12.49 -16.06
C GLU A 130 -0.53 11.25 -15.76
N LEU A 131 0.03 10.26 -15.07
CA LEU A 131 -0.70 9.04 -14.70
C LEU A 131 -1.88 9.35 -13.76
N LEU A 132 -1.73 10.30 -12.84
CA LEU A 132 -2.80 10.73 -11.95
C LEU A 132 -3.94 11.46 -12.67
N ILE A 133 -3.67 12.06 -13.83
CA ILE A 133 -4.69 12.72 -14.66
C ILE A 133 -5.44 11.70 -15.52
N LYS A 134 -4.74 10.68 -16.04
CA LYS A 134 -5.29 9.66 -16.95
C LYS A 134 -6.15 8.57 -16.27
N THR A 135 -6.20 8.54 -14.94
CA THR A 135 -7.04 7.59 -14.16
C THR A 135 -8.45 8.12 -13.95
#